data_AF-A0A560Q045-F1
#
_entry.id   AF-A0A560Q045-F1
#
_cell.length_a   1.000
_cell.length_b   1.000
_cell.length_c   1.000
_cell.angle_alpha   90.00
_cell.angle_beta   90.00
_cell.angle_gamma   90.00
#
_symmetry.space_group_name_H-M   'P 1'
#
loop_
_entity.id
_entity.type
_entity.pdbx_description
1 polymer ?
#
loop_
_entity_poly.entity_id
_entity_poly.type
_entity_poly.pdbx_seq_one_letter_code
_entity_poly.pdbx_strand_id
1 'polypeptide(L)'
;MAPRKNKAPKVVEEGASVSTRDDFSDMTKIELLVRAANLCSRCHVFTVASTDAGDKKNSIGVAAHICAAASGPGAKRYDPSQTRAQRRHFDNGIWLCYSCSKLIDNEETFHTVAHLKEMKARHQVYASGWVGVVPMAPFEAKSEIRAGILEATIFLITKAGSPANFDVSAVVEGYEQTINSIDPDFKVVVTATSGSVVHELVPVTSPAPPIQIVFNDDEANASADRAWQNMTELGEPIHLPTKDFKFVGSKLFEHLNEVIVGGTLTLTPGKRRLETCIYLVSDDAEFELAQTESLMGKGSKQFDIEGSALNGFFTYRYFIHDRYKVDATYTFDVAGWLGQPINNLRHYHRIKRAYDFVIKNPKSRISIEIVLNGEPMRLWDGTYGDYTELFNRLKKIVEVAECSKVIASKILEQLRLKTLDLMLPDERYIELYAQLFKGDVIRKLDYGESIFTARIDEIESRAIKVFCSEEQTEIVIAKSPEIDFFGNVIRLPRMSKKVSSFDLVFFSSIRKEDWQSLWCIGRANHFSDSVISIAPDEIPLLCSDEDVIHG
;
A
#
# COMPACT_ATOMS: atom_id res chain seq x y z
N MET A 1 -46.33 55.80 19.21
CA MET A 1 -46.37 56.62 20.45
C MET A 1 -45.88 55.73 21.59
N ALA A 2 -44.68 55.90 22.14
CA ALA A 2 -44.24 57.03 22.97
C ALA A 2 -42.83 57.56 22.59
N PRO A 3 -42.50 58.84 22.89
CA PRO A 3 -41.25 59.45 22.45
C PRO A 3 -40.10 59.13 23.42
N ARG A 4 -38.94 58.70 22.90
CA ARG A 4 -37.68 58.72 23.66
C ARG A 4 -37.22 60.18 23.77
N LYS A 5 -37.14 60.67 25.00
CA LYS A 5 -36.65 62.01 25.36
C LYS A 5 -35.17 62.16 24.96
N ASN A 6 -34.88 63.12 24.08
CA ASN A 6 -33.52 63.64 23.88
C ASN A 6 -33.07 64.36 25.16
N LYS A 7 -31.97 63.91 25.76
CA LYS A 7 -31.21 64.72 26.73
C LYS A 7 -29.99 65.30 26.00
N ALA A 8 -29.91 66.63 25.98
CA ALA A 8 -28.77 67.38 25.50
C ALA A 8 -27.49 67.04 26.30
N PRO A 9 -26.29 67.15 25.70
CA PRO A 9 -25.05 66.80 26.36
C PRO A 9 -24.73 67.81 27.48
N LYS A 10 -24.46 67.30 28.69
CA LYS A 10 -23.81 68.09 29.74
C LYS A 10 -22.32 68.19 29.40
N VAL A 11 -21.86 69.40 29.14
CA VAL A 11 -20.45 69.77 29.23
C VAL A 11 -20.04 69.55 30.69
N VAL A 12 -19.05 68.69 30.93
CA VAL A 12 -18.41 68.54 32.23
C VAL A 12 -16.93 68.81 32.01
N GLU A 13 -16.46 69.88 32.64
CA GLU A 13 -15.08 70.35 32.67
C GLU A 13 -14.13 69.27 33.23
N GLU A 14 -12.96 69.16 32.62
CA GLU A 14 -11.86 68.29 33.05
C GLU A 14 -11.28 68.75 34.40
N GLY A 15 -11.65 68.05 35.47
CA GLY A 15 -10.90 68.06 36.72
C GLY A 15 -9.91 66.90 36.75
N ALA A 16 -8.61 67.18 36.64
CA ALA A 16 -7.56 66.17 36.73
C ALA A 16 -7.51 65.55 38.14
N SER A 17 -7.97 64.29 38.27
CA SER A 17 -7.71 63.48 39.46
C SER A 17 -6.30 62.88 39.35
N VAL A 18 -5.42 63.24 40.29
CA VAL A 18 -4.07 62.66 40.36
C VAL A 18 -4.20 61.23 40.89
N SER A 19 -4.19 60.25 39.98
CA SER A 19 -4.09 58.82 40.32
C SER A 19 -2.76 58.54 41.03
N THR A 20 -2.81 57.89 42.20
CA THR A 20 -1.65 57.37 42.95
C THR A 20 -1.02 56.13 42.32
N ARG A 21 -1.57 55.63 41.22
CA ARG A 21 -1.11 54.45 40.49
C ARG A 21 -0.29 54.87 39.28
N ASP A 22 0.90 54.30 39.12
CA ASP A 22 1.78 54.61 37.99
C ASP A 22 1.33 53.87 36.71
N ASP A 23 0.13 54.18 36.23
CA ASP A 23 -0.44 53.55 35.04
C ASP A 23 0.28 53.98 33.75
N PHE A 24 0.24 53.06 32.76
CA PHE A 24 0.74 53.31 31.42
C PHE A 24 0.03 54.49 30.76
N SER A 25 0.80 55.35 30.10
CA SER A 25 0.26 56.37 29.20
C SER A 25 -0.44 55.71 28.01
N ASP A 26 -1.32 56.43 27.32
CA ASP A 26 -1.99 55.88 26.14
C ASP A 26 -0.99 55.56 25.01
N MET A 27 0.07 56.37 24.86
CA MET A 27 1.18 56.06 23.97
C MET A 27 1.89 54.75 24.34
N THR A 28 2.14 54.51 25.63
CA THR A 28 2.72 53.25 26.09
C THR A 28 1.80 52.06 25.80
N LYS A 29 0.49 52.22 25.97
CA LYS A 29 -0.49 51.16 25.67
C LYS A 29 -0.54 50.84 24.19
N ILE A 30 -0.50 51.87 23.33
CA ILE A 30 -0.42 51.70 21.87
C ILE A 30 0.87 50.99 21.49
N GLU A 31 2.00 51.38 22.10
CA GLU A 31 3.28 50.73 21.82
C GLU A 31 3.28 49.25 22.19
N LEU A 32 2.68 48.89 23.34
CA LEU A 32 2.51 47.50 23.76
C LEU A 32 1.61 46.71 22.79
N LEU A 33 0.50 47.33 22.35
CA LEU A 33 -0.41 46.75 21.36
C LEU A 33 0.30 46.49 20.02
N VAL A 34 1.01 47.50 19.49
CA VAL A 34 1.69 47.44 18.19
C VAL A 34 2.82 46.41 18.21
N ARG A 35 3.65 46.40 19.26
CA ARG A 35 4.73 45.42 19.41
C ARG A 35 4.24 43.98 19.62
N ALA A 36 2.99 43.82 20.07
CA ALA A 36 2.33 42.53 20.14
C ALA A 36 1.49 42.22 18.88
N ALA A 37 1.57 43.05 17.83
CA ALA A 37 0.80 42.92 16.60
C ALA A 37 -0.72 42.75 16.84
N ASN A 38 -1.28 43.40 17.87
CA ASN A 38 -2.68 43.25 18.28
C ASN A 38 -3.07 41.84 18.79
N LEU A 39 -2.09 40.98 19.03
CA LEU A 39 -2.29 39.62 19.53
C LEU A 39 -2.03 39.56 21.04
N CYS A 40 -2.81 38.76 21.75
CA CYS A 40 -2.49 38.43 23.13
C CYS A 40 -1.14 37.70 23.21
N SER A 41 -0.20 38.17 24.03
CA SER A 41 1.15 37.57 24.12
C SER A 41 1.20 36.14 24.67
N ARG A 42 0.06 35.57 25.07
CA ARG A 42 -0.06 34.19 25.54
C ARG A 42 -0.84 33.29 24.59
N CYS A 43 -2.05 33.70 24.21
CA CYS A 43 -2.97 32.87 23.43
C CYS A 43 -3.16 33.32 21.99
N HIS A 44 -2.46 34.37 21.56
CA HIS A 44 -2.42 34.86 20.18
C HIS A 44 -3.78 35.21 19.56
N VAL A 45 -4.80 35.51 20.37
CA VAL A 45 -6.07 36.04 19.86
C VAL A 45 -5.94 37.51 19.50
N PHE A 46 -6.58 37.94 18.41
CA PHE A 46 -6.74 39.37 18.12
C PHE A 46 -7.54 40.05 19.22
N THR A 47 -7.06 41.20 19.66
CA THR A 47 -7.60 41.86 20.85
C THR A 47 -8.35 43.15 20.57
N VAL A 48 -8.16 43.75 19.40
CA VAL A 48 -8.78 45.01 18.97
C VAL A 48 -9.26 44.89 17.53
N ALA A 49 -10.46 45.36 17.23
CA ALA A 49 -11.00 45.49 15.88
C ALA A 49 -11.96 46.68 15.80
N SER A 50 -12.32 47.11 14.59
CA SER A 50 -13.45 48.04 14.40
C SER A 50 -14.77 47.35 14.70
N THR A 51 -15.78 48.12 15.10
CA THR A 51 -17.17 47.67 15.02
C THR A 51 -17.75 48.02 13.65
N ASP A 52 -18.85 47.37 13.25
CA ASP A 52 -19.55 47.67 12.00
C ASP A 52 -20.06 49.13 11.92
N ALA A 53 -20.30 49.75 13.08
CA ALA A 53 -20.43 51.20 13.21
C ALA A 53 -19.03 51.83 13.28
N GLY A 54 -18.59 52.44 12.19
CA GLY A 54 -17.19 52.87 11.96
C GLY A 54 -16.59 53.93 12.90
N ASP A 55 -17.29 54.33 13.98
CA ASP A 55 -16.82 55.29 14.98
C ASP A 55 -16.38 54.64 16.30
N LYS A 56 -16.51 53.31 16.45
CA LYS A 56 -16.16 52.59 17.67
C LYS A 56 -15.21 51.42 17.40
N LYS A 57 -14.45 51.07 18.45
CA LYS A 57 -13.58 49.90 18.48
C LYS A 57 -14.15 48.85 19.43
N ASN A 58 -14.06 47.59 19.03
CA ASN A 58 -14.20 46.46 19.92
C ASN A 58 -12.80 46.12 20.46
N SER A 59 -12.64 46.03 21.78
CA SER A 59 -11.35 45.74 22.40
C SER A 59 -11.50 44.88 23.64
N ILE A 60 -10.82 43.73 23.62
CA ILE A 60 -10.60 42.86 24.79
C ILE A 60 -9.15 42.93 25.29
N GLY A 61 -8.30 43.76 24.67
CA GLY A 61 -6.88 43.89 25.02
C GLY A 61 -6.63 44.74 26.26
N VAL A 62 -5.63 44.34 27.03
CA VAL A 62 -5.19 44.95 28.29
C VAL A 62 -3.68 45.06 28.29
N ALA A 63 -3.16 46.27 28.51
CA ALA A 63 -1.76 46.50 28.84
C ALA A 63 -1.53 46.13 30.31
N ALA A 64 -1.13 44.89 30.56
CA ALA A 64 -0.88 44.37 31.90
C ALA A 64 0.53 44.74 32.37
N HIS A 65 0.68 45.02 33.65
CA HIS A 65 1.99 45.26 34.26
C HIS A 65 2.63 43.92 34.64
N ILE A 66 3.89 43.73 34.27
CA ILE A 66 4.71 42.59 34.69
C ILE A 66 5.00 42.72 36.20
N CYS A 67 5.52 43.88 36.63
CA CYS A 67 5.61 44.31 38.02
C CYS A 67 4.59 45.39 38.31
N ALA A 68 3.79 45.26 39.38
CA ALA A 68 2.67 46.15 39.66
C ALA A 68 3.00 47.66 39.62
N ALA A 69 2.02 48.45 39.15
CA ALA A 69 2.10 49.91 39.01
C ALA A 69 2.15 50.68 40.35
N ALA A 70 1.83 50.04 41.47
CA ALA A 70 1.87 50.64 42.80
C ALA A 70 1.95 49.55 43.87
N SER A 71 2.44 49.92 45.06
CA SER A 71 2.38 49.09 46.26
C SER A 71 0.95 49.09 46.84
N GLY A 72 0.49 47.96 47.37
CA GLY A 72 -0.76 47.87 48.11
C GLY A 72 -1.44 46.49 48.05
N PRO A 73 -2.57 46.31 48.74
CA PRO A 73 -3.34 45.08 48.68
C PRO A 73 -3.76 44.75 47.23
N GLY A 74 -3.41 43.54 46.77
CA GLY A 74 -3.66 43.10 45.39
C GLY A 74 -2.58 43.49 44.38
N ALA A 75 -1.51 44.18 44.78
CA ALA A 75 -0.35 44.44 43.92
C ALA A 75 0.40 43.13 43.65
N LYS A 76 0.45 42.73 42.38
CA LYS A 76 1.12 41.51 41.92
C LYS A 76 2.56 41.80 41.51
N ARG A 77 3.52 41.05 42.05
CA ARG A 77 4.95 41.16 41.71
C ARG A 77 5.50 42.60 41.83
N TYR A 78 5.04 43.39 42.80
CA TYR A 78 5.51 44.77 42.99
C TYR A 78 7.01 44.79 43.29
N ASP A 79 7.76 45.61 42.55
CA ASP A 79 9.19 45.78 42.75
C ASP A 79 9.47 47.20 43.30
N PRO A 80 9.87 47.33 44.58
CA PRO A 80 10.13 48.63 45.19
C PRO A 80 11.37 49.33 44.62
N SER A 81 12.26 48.61 43.92
CA SER A 81 13.45 49.19 43.30
C SER A 81 13.15 49.94 42.00
N GLN A 82 11.97 49.72 41.40
CA GLN A 82 11.58 50.41 40.18
C GLN A 82 11.25 51.88 40.46
N THR A 83 11.78 52.76 39.60
CA THR A 83 11.35 54.16 39.54
C THR A 83 9.95 54.27 38.91
N ARG A 84 9.27 55.39 39.14
CA ARG A 84 8.01 55.73 38.47
C ARG A 84 8.12 55.66 36.94
N ALA A 85 9.25 56.08 36.37
CA ALA A 85 9.48 56.01 34.93
C ALA A 85 9.56 54.56 34.45
N GLN A 86 10.27 53.69 35.18
CA GLN A 86 10.38 52.26 34.86
C GLN A 86 9.05 51.52 34.99
N ARG A 87 8.25 51.81 36.03
CA ARG A 87 6.91 51.21 36.20
C ARG A 87 5.99 51.49 35.02
N ARG A 88 6.08 52.70 34.46
CA ARG A 88 5.27 53.19 33.32
C ARG A 88 5.89 52.90 31.95
N HIS A 89 7.07 52.30 31.90
CA HIS A 89 7.75 51.99 30.65
C HIS A 89 7.16 50.73 30.00
N PHE A 90 7.17 50.67 28.67
CA PHE A 90 6.64 49.50 27.96
C PHE A 90 7.42 48.23 28.31
N ASP A 91 8.67 48.32 28.77
CA ASP A 91 9.45 47.15 29.23
C ASP A 91 8.79 46.42 30.39
N ASN A 92 8.12 47.17 31.29
CA ASN A 92 7.34 46.62 32.40
C ASN A 92 5.92 46.20 31.98
N GLY A 93 5.55 46.35 30.71
CA GLY A 93 4.24 45.96 30.19
C GLY A 93 4.28 44.70 29.34
N ILE A 94 3.16 43.98 29.33
CA ILE A 94 2.83 42.89 28.42
C ILE A 94 1.40 43.07 27.91
N TRP A 95 1.16 42.82 26.61
CA TRP A 95 -0.16 42.96 26.02
C TRP A 95 -0.92 41.63 26.06
N LEU A 96 -2.09 41.60 26.70
CA LEU A 96 -2.87 40.38 26.91
C LEU A 96 -4.35 40.61 26.59
N CYS A 97 -5.09 39.56 26.24
CA CYS A 97 -6.54 39.61 26.31
C CYS A 97 -7.00 39.67 27.78
N TYR A 98 -8.22 40.17 28.02
CA TYR A 98 -8.78 40.33 29.36
C TYR A 98 -8.66 39.04 30.19
N SER A 99 -9.02 37.89 29.65
CA SER A 99 -8.95 36.59 30.34
C SER A 99 -7.51 36.23 30.73
N CYS A 100 -6.55 36.38 29.82
CA CYS A 100 -5.14 36.11 30.13
C CYS A 100 -4.56 37.09 31.14
N SER A 101 -4.98 38.36 31.11
CA SER A 101 -4.55 39.35 32.10
C SER A 101 -4.99 38.99 33.52
N LYS A 102 -6.20 38.42 33.67
CA LYS A 102 -6.68 37.92 34.96
C LYS A 102 -5.95 36.66 35.41
N LEU A 103 -5.67 35.76 34.48
CA LEU A 103 -5.01 34.49 34.81
C LEU A 103 -3.59 34.73 35.36
N ILE A 104 -2.81 35.64 34.76
CA ILE A 104 -1.46 35.94 35.26
C ILE A 104 -1.45 36.54 36.68
N ASP A 105 -2.53 37.20 37.09
CA ASP A 105 -2.68 37.78 38.42
C ASP A 105 -3.18 36.75 39.45
N ASN A 106 -3.99 35.79 39.01
CA ASN A 106 -4.52 34.71 39.85
C ASN A 106 -3.45 33.64 40.14
N GLU A 107 -2.60 33.32 39.17
CA GLU A 107 -1.56 32.28 39.25
C GLU A 107 -0.15 32.88 39.37
N GLU A 108 0.04 33.74 40.38
CA GLU A 108 1.26 34.54 40.55
C GLU A 108 2.53 33.71 40.76
N THR A 109 2.43 32.53 41.39
CA THR A 109 3.57 31.63 41.64
C THR A 109 4.10 31.00 40.35
N PHE A 110 3.22 30.72 39.39
CA PHE A 110 3.60 30.20 38.07
C PHE A 110 4.06 31.34 37.14
N HIS A 111 3.35 32.47 37.16
CA HIS A 111 3.64 33.64 36.34
C HIS A 111 4.61 34.61 37.03
N THR A 112 5.84 34.16 37.23
CA THR A 112 6.93 34.99 37.78
C THR A 112 7.33 36.12 36.82
N VAL A 113 8.02 37.15 37.34
CA VAL A 113 8.54 38.27 36.52
C VAL A 113 9.42 37.76 35.37
N ALA A 114 10.29 36.79 35.62
CA ALA A 114 11.16 36.19 34.61
C ALA A 114 10.34 35.50 33.51
N HIS A 115 9.37 34.69 33.90
CA HIS A 115 8.51 33.98 32.96
C HIS A 115 7.65 34.92 32.09
N LEU A 116 7.11 35.99 32.67
CA LEU A 116 6.35 37.00 31.92
C LEU A 116 7.24 37.78 30.92
N LYS A 117 8.48 38.10 31.31
CA LYS A 117 9.46 38.72 30.40
C LYS A 117 9.85 37.80 29.25
N GLU A 118 10.06 36.52 29.55
CA GLU A 118 10.35 35.49 28.54
C GLU A 118 9.17 35.31 27.58
N MET A 119 7.94 35.21 28.10
CA MET A 119 6.73 35.12 27.28
C MET A 119 6.58 36.34 26.36
N LYS A 120 6.82 37.56 26.87
CA LYS A 120 6.84 38.77 26.05
C LYS A 120 7.88 38.70 24.94
N ALA A 121 9.12 38.31 25.28
CA ALA A 121 10.21 38.23 24.30
C ALA A 121 9.92 37.19 23.21
N ARG A 122 9.47 35.98 23.58
CA ARG A 122 9.05 34.94 22.64
C ARG A 122 7.92 35.41 21.74
N HIS A 123 6.93 36.10 22.32
CA HIS A 123 5.83 36.64 21.54
C HIS A 123 6.26 37.74 20.56
N GLN A 124 7.20 38.60 20.93
CA GLN A 124 7.71 39.64 20.02
C GLN A 124 8.48 39.03 18.84
N VAL A 125 9.28 37.98 19.09
CA VAL A 125 9.92 37.20 18.01
C VAL A 125 8.85 36.57 17.12
N TYR A 126 7.84 35.92 17.71
CA TYR A 126 6.71 35.36 16.97
C TYR A 126 6.01 36.42 16.11
N ALA A 127 5.61 37.54 16.71
CA ALA A 127 4.90 38.64 16.04
C ALA A 127 5.72 39.26 14.89
N SER A 128 7.04 39.36 15.04
CA SER A 128 7.91 39.87 13.97
C SER A 128 7.88 39.01 12.70
N GLY A 129 7.64 37.70 12.83
CA GLY A 129 7.49 36.78 11.70
C GLY A 129 6.19 36.96 10.90
N TRP A 130 5.21 37.70 11.42
CA TRP A 130 3.93 37.95 10.73
C TRP A 130 3.95 39.18 9.83
N VAL A 131 5.04 39.95 9.79
CA VAL A 131 5.13 41.13 8.93
C VAL A 131 5.10 40.68 7.46
N GLY A 132 4.09 41.16 6.72
CA GLY A 132 3.88 40.80 5.31
C GLY A 132 3.17 39.46 5.10
N VAL A 133 2.74 38.79 6.17
CA VAL A 133 1.99 37.53 6.10
C VAL A 133 0.49 37.81 6.17
N VAL A 134 -0.29 37.17 5.29
CA VAL A 134 -1.76 37.24 5.33
C VAL A 134 -2.27 36.36 6.48
N PRO A 135 -2.96 36.92 7.49
CA PRO A 135 -3.52 36.10 8.56
C PRO A 135 -4.69 35.27 8.03
N MET A 136 -4.58 33.94 8.13
CA MET A 136 -5.67 33.02 7.79
C MET A 136 -6.34 32.50 9.07
N ALA A 137 -7.67 32.53 9.12
CA ALA A 137 -8.40 31.91 10.22
C ALA A 137 -8.38 30.37 10.10
N PRO A 138 -8.47 29.63 11.22
CA PRO A 138 -8.48 28.16 11.19
C PRO A 138 -9.59 27.53 10.33
N PHE A 139 -10.70 28.22 10.13
CA PHE A 139 -11.77 27.74 9.25
C PHE A 139 -11.48 28.00 7.76
N GLU A 140 -10.75 29.07 7.44
CA GLU A 140 -10.32 29.40 6.06
C GLU A 140 -9.27 28.38 5.61
N ALA A 141 -8.27 28.06 6.45
CA ALA A 141 -7.29 27.00 6.15
C ALA A 141 -7.95 25.62 5.92
N LYS A 142 -8.96 25.26 6.74
CA LYS A 142 -9.75 24.02 6.54
C LYS A 142 -10.61 24.07 5.28
N SER A 143 -11.08 25.25 4.87
CA SER A 143 -11.87 25.44 3.66
C SER A 143 -11.02 25.26 2.41
N GLU A 144 -9.82 25.83 2.37
CA GLU A 144 -8.87 25.69 1.25
C GLU A 144 -8.43 24.23 1.03
N ILE A 145 -8.10 23.50 2.11
CA ILE A 145 -7.77 22.06 2.02
C ILE A 145 -8.96 21.26 1.47
N ARG A 146 -10.19 21.56 1.93
CA ARG A 146 -11.41 20.88 1.43
C ARG A 146 -11.69 21.21 -0.03
N ALA A 147 -11.49 22.45 -0.45
CA ALA A 147 -11.67 22.89 -1.83
C ALA A 147 -10.70 22.15 -2.76
N GLY A 148 -9.42 22.06 -2.38
CA GLY A 148 -8.41 21.32 -3.15
C GLY A 148 -8.68 19.81 -3.27
N ILE A 149 -9.11 19.15 -2.18
CA ILE A 149 -9.51 17.74 -2.21
C ILE A 149 -10.74 17.54 -3.11
N LEU A 150 -11.71 18.45 -3.05
CA LEU A 150 -12.91 18.39 -3.87
C LEU A 150 -12.58 18.54 -5.36
N GLU A 151 -11.73 19.49 -5.73
CA GLU A 151 -11.28 19.69 -7.11
C GLU A 151 -10.49 18.49 -7.65
N ALA A 152 -9.57 17.93 -6.86
CA ALA A 152 -8.83 16.72 -7.24
C ALA A 152 -9.76 15.51 -7.44
N THR A 153 -10.78 15.38 -6.59
CA THR A 153 -11.79 14.31 -6.69
C THR A 153 -12.67 14.48 -7.93
N ILE A 154 -13.13 15.71 -8.21
CA ILE A 154 -13.91 16.02 -9.42
C ILE A 154 -13.12 15.69 -10.68
N PHE A 155 -11.82 16.04 -10.74
CA PHE A 155 -10.97 15.68 -11.87
C PHE A 155 -10.82 14.17 -12.07
N LEU A 156 -10.61 13.41 -10.99
CA LEU A 156 -10.47 11.95 -11.08
C LEU A 156 -11.74 11.28 -11.61
N ILE A 157 -12.92 11.78 -11.22
CA ILE A 157 -14.22 11.23 -11.60
C ILE A 157 -14.65 11.67 -13.00
N THR A 158 -14.50 12.96 -13.31
CA THR A 158 -15.11 13.56 -14.51
C THR A 158 -14.12 13.82 -15.64
N LYS A 159 -12.81 13.69 -15.38
CA LYS A 159 -11.73 14.15 -16.27
C LYS A 159 -11.83 15.63 -16.65
N ALA A 160 -12.64 16.43 -15.96
CA ALA A 160 -12.79 17.87 -16.12
C ALA A 160 -12.16 18.61 -14.92
N GLY A 161 -11.50 19.74 -15.19
CA GLY A 161 -10.71 20.49 -14.21
C GLY A 161 -9.20 20.23 -14.34
N SER A 162 -8.38 21.01 -13.61
CA SER A 162 -6.94 20.80 -13.53
C SER A 162 -6.53 20.84 -12.05
N PRO A 163 -5.90 19.79 -11.50
CA PRO A 163 -5.39 19.79 -10.12
C PRO A 163 -4.23 20.78 -9.90
N ALA A 164 -3.78 21.49 -10.95
CA ALA A 164 -2.57 22.31 -10.93
C ALA A 164 -2.56 23.44 -9.89
N ASN A 165 -3.72 23.84 -9.37
CA ASN A 165 -3.82 24.89 -8.35
C ASN A 165 -3.76 24.35 -6.91
N PHE A 166 -3.89 23.04 -6.70
CA PHE A 166 -3.72 22.45 -5.37
C PHE A 166 -2.27 22.04 -5.18
N ASP A 167 -1.53 22.90 -4.48
CA ASP A 167 -0.14 22.64 -4.13
C ASP A 167 -0.06 21.58 -3.02
N VAL A 168 -0.09 20.32 -3.43
CA VAL A 168 0.11 19.16 -2.54
C VAL A 168 1.45 19.28 -1.81
N SER A 169 2.48 19.85 -2.45
CA SER A 169 3.79 20.04 -1.84
C SER A 169 3.71 21.02 -0.67
N ALA A 170 2.99 22.13 -0.78
CA ALA A 170 2.79 23.05 0.34
C ALA A 170 2.06 22.40 1.54
N VAL A 171 1.11 21.50 1.29
CA VAL A 171 0.41 20.75 2.35
C VAL A 171 1.36 19.77 3.05
N VAL A 172 2.17 19.04 2.28
CA VAL A 172 3.18 18.12 2.82
C VAL A 172 4.25 18.89 3.58
N GLU A 173 4.76 20.00 3.05
CA GLU A 173 5.74 20.87 3.71
C GLU A 173 5.21 21.43 5.04
N GLY A 174 3.97 21.91 5.08
CA GLY A 174 3.37 22.41 6.33
C GLY A 174 3.19 21.30 7.38
N TYR A 175 2.85 20.09 6.92
CA TYR A 175 2.75 18.92 7.78
C TYR A 175 4.12 18.48 8.33
N GLU A 176 5.16 18.41 7.47
CA GLU A 176 6.55 18.14 7.86
C GLU A 176 7.07 19.19 8.85
N GLN A 177 6.87 20.48 8.58
CA GLN A 177 7.28 21.57 9.47
C GLN A 177 6.65 21.46 10.85
N THR A 178 5.37 21.07 10.92
CA THR A 178 4.68 20.85 12.20
C THR A 178 5.36 19.75 13.01
N ILE A 179 5.66 18.60 12.38
CA ILE A 179 6.30 17.48 13.08
C ILE A 179 7.75 17.82 13.45
N ASN A 180 8.50 18.45 12.55
CA ASN A 180 9.87 18.92 12.79
C ASN A 180 9.96 19.95 13.94
N SER A 181 8.88 20.69 14.22
CA SER A 181 8.82 21.62 15.35
C SER A 181 8.69 20.94 16.72
N ILE A 182 8.25 19.67 16.77
CA ILE A 182 8.07 18.91 18.01
C ILE A 182 9.44 18.53 18.59
N ASP A 183 10.35 18.06 17.72
CA ASP A 183 11.71 17.70 18.09
C ASP A 183 12.71 18.11 16.98
N PRO A 184 13.45 19.22 17.17
CA PRO A 184 14.41 19.72 16.19
C PRO A 184 15.60 18.80 15.89
N ASP A 185 15.83 17.76 16.71
CA ASP A 185 16.93 16.82 16.50
C ASP A 185 16.65 15.82 15.38
N PHE A 186 15.41 15.78 14.87
CA PHE A 186 14.99 14.92 13.77
C PHE A 186 14.43 15.74 12.61
N LYS A 187 14.79 15.33 11.40
CA LYS A 187 14.14 15.73 10.16
C LYS A 187 13.17 14.64 9.75
N VAL A 188 11.90 14.99 9.62
CA VAL A 188 10.85 14.12 9.13
C VAL A 188 10.58 14.40 7.67
N VAL A 189 10.61 13.35 6.86
CA VAL A 189 10.27 13.37 5.43
C VAL A 189 9.04 12.48 5.23
N VAL A 190 8.03 12.97 4.54
CA VAL A 190 6.74 12.28 4.40
C VAL A 190 6.51 11.87 2.95
N THR A 191 6.35 10.57 2.73
CA THR A 191 5.97 10.00 1.44
C THR A 191 4.54 9.46 1.53
N ALA A 192 3.62 10.05 0.78
CA ALA A 192 2.25 9.57 0.67
C ALA A 192 2.00 8.90 -0.68
N THR A 193 1.45 7.69 -0.66
CA THR A 193 0.98 6.94 -1.83
C THR A 193 -0.53 6.67 -1.72
N SER A 194 -1.15 6.06 -2.74
CA SER A 194 -2.61 5.82 -2.79
C SER A 194 -3.17 4.95 -1.66
N GLY A 195 -2.33 4.29 -0.86
CA GLY A 195 -2.77 3.44 0.25
C GLY A 195 -1.86 3.45 1.49
N SER A 196 -0.78 4.24 1.50
CA SER A 196 0.11 4.33 2.66
C SER A 196 0.73 5.72 2.79
N VAL A 197 0.97 6.13 4.03
CA VAL A 197 1.79 7.30 4.36
C VAL A 197 2.98 6.78 5.16
N VAL A 198 4.18 7.11 4.70
CA VAL A 198 5.45 6.72 5.32
C VAL A 198 6.14 7.97 5.83
N HIS A 199 6.47 7.99 7.11
CA HIS A 199 7.26 9.03 7.75
C HIS A 199 8.67 8.51 7.96
N GLU A 200 9.64 9.06 7.23
CA GLU A 200 11.05 8.79 7.42
C GLU A 200 11.62 9.79 8.42
N LEU A 201 12.18 9.31 9.53
CA LEU A 201 12.81 10.12 10.55
C LEU A 201 14.33 10.02 10.42
N VAL A 202 14.99 11.15 10.15
CA VAL A 202 16.44 11.23 9.98
C VAL A 202 17.02 12.09 11.11
N PRO A 203 17.93 11.57 11.95
CA PRO A 203 18.59 12.37 12.97
C PRO A 203 19.46 13.46 12.31
N VAL A 204 19.36 14.69 12.79
CA VAL A 204 20.11 15.85 12.27
C VAL A 204 21.47 15.99 12.95
N THR A 205 21.62 15.46 14.16
CA THR A 205 22.85 15.54 14.97
C THR A 205 23.71 14.28 14.87
N SER A 206 25.02 14.43 15.10
CA SER A 206 25.99 13.35 15.16
C SER A 206 26.83 13.49 16.44
N PRO A 207 26.77 12.53 17.40
CA PRO A 207 25.95 11.32 17.38
C PRO A 207 24.44 11.63 17.44
N ALA A 208 23.62 10.71 16.92
CA ALA A 208 22.17 10.82 16.99
C ALA A 208 21.70 10.86 18.45
N PRO A 209 20.59 11.56 18.76
CA PRO A 209 20.06 11.62 20.12
C PRO A 209 19.59 10.23 20.57
N PRO A 210 19.84 9.83 21.83
CA PRO A 210 19.43 8.52 22.32
C PRO A 210 17.91 8.47 22.49
N ILE A 211 17.28 7.45 21.90
CA ILE A 211 15.87 7.10 22.14
C ILE A 211 15.86 5.84 23.00
N GLN A 212 15.14 5.89 24.12
CA GLN A 212 14.99 4.75 25.03
C GLN A 212 13.61 4.12 24.87
N ILE A 213 13.57 2.80 24.99
CA ILE A 213 12.34 2.00 25.05
C ILE A 213 12.20 1.51 26.49
N VAL A 214 11.08 1.85 27.13
CA VAL A 214 10.76 1.43 28.50
C VAL A 214 9.53 0.53 28.44
N PHE A 215 9.69 -0.74 28.84
CA PHE A 215 8.59 -1.70 28.85
C PHE A 215 7.62 -1.45 30.00
N ASN A 216 6.33 -1.70 29.74
CA ASN A 216 5.26 -1.38 30.68
C ASN A 216 5.15 -2.39 31.84
N ASP A 217 5.61 -3.63 31.64
CA ASP A 217 5.63 -4.70 32.65
C ASP A 217 6.77 -5.72 32.40
N ASP A 218 6.97 -6.62 33.36
CA ASP A 218 8.03 -7.63 33.33
C ASP A 218 7.83 -8.69 32.23
N GLU A 219 6.58 -8.96 31.83
CA GLU A 219 6.25 -9.94 30.79
C GLU A 219 6.64 -9.41 29.41
N ALA A 220 6.28 -8.15 29.12
CA ALA A 220 6.71 -7.41 27.95
C ALA A 220 8.23 -7.32 27.85
N ASN A 221 8.91 -7.02 28.96
CA ASN A 221 10.36 -6.97 29.01
C ASN A 221 11.00 -8.33 28.72
N ALA A 222 10.53 -9.42 29.34
CA ALA A 222 11.05 -10.76 29.11
C ALA A 222 10.80 -11.26 27.66
N SER A 223 9.66 -10.89 27.07
CA SER A 223 9.35 -11.16 25.66
C SER A 223 10.31 -10.43 24.73
N ALA A 224 10.57 -9.15 25.00
CA ALA A 224 11.56 -8.36 24.28
C ALA A 224 12.96 -8.97 24.41
N ASP A 225 13.45 -9.27 25.62
CA ASP A 225 14.77 -9.88 25.82
C ASP A 225 14.96 -11.15 24.98
N ARG A 226 13.93 -12.00 24.90
CA ARG A 226 13.94 -13.19 24.03
C ARG A 226 14.01 -12.81 22.54
N ALA A 227 13.25 -11.81 22.10
CA ALA A 227 13.30 -11.34 20.72
C ALA A 227 14.67 -10.74 20.35
N TRP A 228 15.32 -10.02 21.27
CA TRP A 228 16.70 -9.54 21.09
C TRP A 228 17.71 -10.68 21.02
N GLN A 229 17.54 -11.70 21.84
CA GLN A 229 18.36 -12.91 21.78
C GLN A 229 18.19 -13.59 20.41
N ASN A 230 16.96 -13.76 19.93
CA ASN A 230 16.70 -14.31 18.60
C ASN A 230 17.27 -13.43 17.49
N MET A 231 17.15 -12.11 17.55
CA MET A 231 17.75 -11.21 16.57
C MET A 231 19.27 -11.40 16.50
N THR A 232 19.93 -11.51 17.66
CA THR A 232 21.38 -11.65 17.77
C THR A 232 21.87 -13.04 17.35
N GLU A 233 21.18 -14.09 17.79
CA GLU A 233 21.57 -15.47 17.53
C GLU A 233 21.15 -15.95 16.14
N LEU A 234 19.94 -15.56 15.74
CA LEU A 234 19.23 -16.11 14.59
C LEU A 234 19.08 -15.12 13.43
N GLY A 235 19.30 -13.81 13.64
CA GLY A 235 19.05 -12.80 12.61
C GLY A 235 17.56 -12.55 12.34
N GLU A 236 16.68 -12.92 13.29
CA GLU A 236 15.24 -12.72 13.17
C GLU A 236 14.86 -11.25 13.44
N PRO A 237 13.85 -10.68 12.75
CA PRO A 237 13.30 -9.38 13.11
C PRO A 237 12.67 -9.40 14.50
N ILE A 238 12.76 -8.27 15.19
CA ILE A 238 12.07 -8.04 16.47
C ILE A 238 10.74 -7.37 16.17
N HIS A 239 9.66 -7.87 16.76
CA HIS A 239 8.34 -7.27 16.68
C HIS A 239 7.84 -6.96 18.08
N LEU A 240 7.67 -5.67 18.38
CA LEU A 240 7.17 -5.18 19.67
C LEU A 240 5.83 -4.47 19.50
N PRO A 241 4.74 -4.96 20.10
CA PRO A 241 3.48 -4.23 20.15
C PRO A 241 3.66 -2.88 20.85
N THR A 242 3.12 -1.80 20.27
CA THR A 242 3.27 -0.44 20.84
C THR A 242 2.56 -0.25 22.17
N LYS A 243 1.69 -1.19 22.58
CA LYS A 243 1.04 -1.22 23.89
C LYS A 243 1.96 -1.73 25.01
N ASP A 244 3.08 -2.38 24.66
CA ASP A 244 3.95 -3.08 25.61
C ASP A 244 5.12 -2.20 26.09
N PHE A 245 5.33 -1.03 25.46
CA PHE A 245 6.42 -0.13 25.80
C PHE A 245 6.04 1.34 25.60
N LYS A 246 6.92 2.23 26.08
CA LYS A 246 6.89 3.68 25.82
C LYS A 246 8.25 4.18 25.39
N PHE A 247 8.28 5.18 24.53
CA PHE A 247 9.51 5.89 24.20
C PHE A 247 9.84 6.97 25.25
N VAL A 248 11.12 7.17 25.52
CA VAL A 248 11.65 8.23 26.39
C VAL A 248 12.92 8.82 25.76
N GLY A 249 13.13 10.13 25.93
CA GLY A 249 14.38 10.80 25.54
C GLY A 249 14.32 11.60 24.24
N SER A 250 13.20 11.51 23.51
CA SER A 250 12.90 12.39 22.37
C SER A 250 11.47 12.90 22.50
N LYS A 251 11.27 14.21 22.33
CA LYS A 251 9.94 14.83 22.42
C LYS A 251 9.00 14.30 21.35
N LEU A 252 9.53 14.03 20.16
CA LEU A 252 8.77 13.47 19.05
C LEU A 252 8.32 12.06 19.36
N PHE A 253 9.21 11.19 19.84
CA PHE A 253 8.84 9.82 20.18
C PHE A 253 7.99 9.74 21.46
N GLU A 254 8.18 10.64 22.42
CA GLU A 254 7.30 10.75 23.59
C GLU A 254 5.88 11.16 23.20
N HIS A 255 5.75 12.09 22.24
CA HIS A 255 4.44 12.45 21.70
C HIS A 255 3.73 11.26 21.05
N LEU A 256 4.48 10.37 20.37
CA LEU A 256 3.92 9.14 19.80
C LEU A 256 3.23 8.25 20.84
N ASN A 257 3.70 8.22 22.10
CA ASN A 257 3.05 7.45 23.16
C ASN A 257 1.60 7.91 23.43
N GLU A 258 1.26 9.16 23.14
CA GLU A 258 -0.06 9.75 23.38
C GLU A 258 -1.01 9.56 22.21
N VAL A 259 -0.48 9.49 20.98
CA VAL A 259 -1.28 9.45 19.74
C VAL A 259 -1.35 8.09 19.06
N ILE A 260 -0.43 7.15 19.34
CA ILE A 260 -0.46 5.81 18.72
C ILE A 260 -1.67 5.02 19.25
N VAL A 261 -2.59 4.69 18.34
CA VAL A 261 -3.73 3.79 18.61
C VAL A 261 -3.37 2.37 18.13
N GLY A 262 -2.47 1.72 18.87
CA GLY A 262 -1.95 0.39 18.52
C GLY A 262 -0.99 0.38 17.33
N GLY A 263 -0.23 -0.72 17.19
CA GLY A 263 0.82 -0.86 16.18
C GLY A 263 1.92 -1.81 16.62
N THR A 264 2.95 -1.94 15.78
CA THR A 264 4.11 -2.79 16.05
C THR A 264 5.39 -2.07 15.63
N LEU A 265 6.31 -1.87 16.57
CA LEU A 265 7.69 -1.50 16.27
C LEU A 265 8.40 -2.74 15.74
N THR A 266 8.94 -2.65 14.52
CA THR A 266 9.72 -3.73 13.92
C THR A 266 11.17 -3.30 13.78
N LEU A 267 12.10 -4.05 14.38
CA LEU A 267 13.54 -3.87 14.18
C LEU A 267 14.04 -5.01 13.30
N THR A 268 14.58 -4.68 12.13
CA THR A 268 15.10 -5.68 11.19
C THR A 268 16.62 -5.61 11.18
N PRO A 269 17.33 -6.75 11.30
CA PRO A 269 18.79 -6.76 11.15
C PRO A 269 19.18 -6.23 9.78
N GLY A 270 20.21 -5.39 9.74
CA GLY A 270 20.79 -4.95 8.47
C GLY A 270 21.29 -6.16 7.69
N LYS A 271 20.75 -6.38 6.49
CA LYS A 271 21.22 -7.44 5.58
C LYS A 271 22.32 -6.91 4.68
N ARG A 272 23.40 -7.67 4.55
CA ARG A 272 24.49 -7.37 3.61
C ARG A 272 24.04 -7.74 2.20
N ARG A 273 24.24 -6.84 1.24
CA ARG A 273 24.05 -7.16 -0.18
C ARG A 273 25.22 -7.96 -0.71
N LEU A 274 24.93 -9.01 -1.45
CA LEU A 274 25.90 -9.87 -2.13
C LEU A 274 25.59 -9.90 -3.62
N GLU A 275 26.60 -9.74 -4.46
CA GLU A 275 26.47 -10.03 -5.89
C GLU A 275 26.28 -11.53 -6.06
N THR A 276 25.33 -11.91 -6.91
CA THR A 276 24.89 -13.30 -7.03
C THR A 276 24.67 -13.69 -8.47
N CYS A 277 25.13 -14.88 -8.84
CA CYS A 277 24.78 -15.54 -10.08
C CYS A 277 24.04 -16.86 -9.81
N ILE A 278 22.94 -17.09 -10.52
CA ILE A 278 22.07 -18.25 -10.35
C ILE A 278 22.23 -19.17 -11.56
N TYR A 279 22.47 -20.45 -11.31
CA TYR A 279 22.67 -21.45 -12.35
C TYR A 279 21.71 -22.64 -12.18
N LEU A 280 21.32 -23.20 -13.32
CA LEU A 280 20.87 -24.58 -13.42
C LEU A 280 22.05 -25.42 -13.91
N VAL A 281 22.41 -26.45 -13.18
CA VAL A 281 23.60 -27.27 -13.44
C VAL A 281 23.24 -28.73 -13.61
N SER A 282 23.97 -29.43 -14.45
CA SER A 282 23.91 -30.88 -14.65
C SER A 282 25.34 -31.43 -14.57
N ASP A 283 25.52 -32.73 -14.75
CA ASP A 283 26.85 -33.34 -14.64
C ASP A 283 27.82 -32.83 -15.74
N ASP A 284 27.30 -32.46 -16.93
CA ASP A 284 28.12 -32.09 -18.10
C ASP A 284 27.86 -30.66 -18.63
N ALA A 285 26.92 -29.92 -18.05
CA ALA A 285 26.52 -28.60 -18.56
C ALA A 285 25.97 -27.68 -17.48
N GLU A 286 26.13 -26.37 -17.69
CA GLU A 286 25.57 -25.32 -16.84
C GLU A 286 24.81 -24.29 -17.69
N PHE A 287 23.72 -23.77 -17.13
CA PHE A 287 22.92 -22.70 -17.69
C PHE A 287 22.76 -21.60 -16.66
N GLU A 288 23.37 -20.44 -16.94
CA GLU A 288 23.14 -19.23 -16.16
C GLU A 288 21.67 -18.80 -16.31
N LEU A 289 20.93 -18.74 -15.19
CA LEU A 289 19.56 -18.27 -15.15
C LEU A 289 19.52 -16.74 -15.07
N ALA A 290 20.25 -16.13 -14.13
CA ALA A 290 20.28 -14.68 -13.94
C ALA A 290 21.42 -14.25 -13.02
N GLN A 291 21.89 -13.01 -13.23
CA GLN A 291 22.68 -12.25 -12.26
C GLN A 291 21.75 -11.33 -11.46
N THR A 292 21.94 -11.25 -10.14
CA THR A 292 21.08 -10.51 -9.22
C THR A 292 21.85 -10.12 -7.95
N GLU A 293 21.17 -9.48 -7.00
CA GLU A 293 21.67 -9.26 -5.65
C GLU A 293 20.94 -10.19 -4.66
N SER A 294 21.67 -10.71 -3.69
CA SER A 294 21.12 -11.41 -2.52
C SER A 294 21.27 -10.58 -1.26
N LEU A 295 20.40 -10.85 -0.31
CA LEU A 295 20.47 -10.30 1.02
C LEU A 295 20.92 -11.39 1.98
N MET A 296 22.04 -11.15 2.66
CA MET A 296 22.58 -12.02 3.69
C MET A 296 22.31 -11.41 5.08
N GLY A 297 21.51 -12.10 5.89
CA GLY A 297 21.42 -11.85 7.32
C GLY A 297 22.45 -12.66 8.09
N LYS A 298 22.93 -12.10 9.19
CA LYS A 298 23.96 -12.69 10.04
C LYS A 298 23.50 -12.71 11.49
N GLY A 299 23.25 -13.90 12.01
CA GLY A 299 23.18 -14.19 13.45
C GLY A 299 24.49 -14.79 13.95
N SER A 300 24.64 -14.92 15.27
CA SER A 300 25.80 -15.57 15.87
C SER A 300 25.77 -17.10 15.73
N LYS A 301 24.59 -17.70 15.53
CA LYS A 301 24.40 -19.16 15.40
C LYS A 301 24.00 -19.58 13.99
N GLN A 302 23.34 -18.73 13.21
CA GLN A 302 22.94 -19.05 11.83
C GLN A 302 23.04 -17.83 10.92
N PHE A 303 23.03 -18.09 9.62
CA PHE A 303 23.00 -17.06 8.59
C PHE A 303 21.92 -17.42 7.59
N ASP A 304 21.16 -16.43 7.13
CA ASP A 304 20.23 -16.59 6.03
C ASP A 304 20.74 -15.85 4.79
N ILE A 305 20.59 -16.47 3.62
CA ILE A 305 20.86 -15.83 2.34
C ILE A 305 19.62 -16.01 1.49
N GLU A 306 18.98 -14.90 1.13
CA GLU A 306 17.82 -14.90 0.27
C GLU A 306 18.08 -14.11 -1.00
N GLY A 307 17.50 -14.58 -2.11
CA GLY A 307 17.65 -13.93 -3.39
C GLY A 307 16.41 -14.14 -4.25
N SER A 308 16.26 -13.22 -5.20
CA SER A 308 15.20 -13.25 -6.19
C SER A 308 15.78 -12.89 -7.54
N ALA A 309 15.30 -13.55 -8.59
CA ALA A 309 15.69 -13.30 -9.96
C ALA A 309 14.46 -13.23 -10.86
N LEU A 310 14.65 -12.63 -12.03
CA LEU A 310 13.61 -12.52 -13.07
C LEU A 310 12.33 -11.88 -12.51
N ASN A 311 12.48 -10.82 -11.71
CA ASN A 311 11.39 -10.08 -11.05
C ASN A 311 10.47 -10.97 -10.19
N GLY A 312 11.05 -11.83 -9.35
CA GLY A 312 10.29 -12.69 -8.44
C GLY A 312 9.88 -14.03 -9.05
N PHE A 313 10.15 -14.27 -10.33
CA PHE A 313 9.83 -15.55 -10.94
C PHE A 313 10.59 -16.71 -10.29
N PHE A 314 11.86 -16.51 -9.94
CA PHE A 314 12.63 -17.47 -9.18
C PHE A 314 13.08 -16.84 -7.87
N THR A 315 12.76 -17.48 -6.76
CA THR A 315 13.29 -17.07 -5.44
C THR A 315 13.92 -18.25 -4.75
N TYR A 316 14.88 -17.95 -3.89
CA TYR A 316 15.51 -18.95 -3.06
C TYR A 316 15.87 -18.38 -1.70
N ARG A 317 15.98 -19.26 -0.71
CA ARG A 317 16.46 -18.92 0.62
C ARG A 317 17.27 -20.08 1.18
N TYR A 318 18.48 -19.77 1.62
CA TYR A 318 19.34 -20.66 2.38
C TYR A 318 19.26 -20.26 3.85
N PHE A 319 19.03 -21.24 4.73
CA PHE A 319 19.26 -21.15 6.16
C PHE A 319 20.45 -22.04 6.51
N ILE A 320 21.57 -21.40 6.85
CA ILE A 320 22.83 -22.06 7.18
C ILE A 320 22.93 -22.10 8.71
N HIS A 321 22.70 -23.29 9.29
CA HIS A 321 22.77 -23.50 10.74
C HIS A 321 24.20 -23.76 11.20
N ASP A 322 24.94 -24.57 10.44
CA ASP A 322 26.36 -24.85 10.67
C ASP A 322 27.01 -25.35 9.37
N ARG A 323 28.25 -25.86 9.44
CA ARG A 323 28.99 -26.35 8.27
C ARG A 323 28.41 -27.62 7.63
N TYR A 324 27.51 -28.31 8.33
CA TYR A 324 26.96 -29.61 7.93
C TYR A 324 25.44 -29.57 7.70
N LYS A 325 24.75 -28.55 8.23
CA LYS A 325 23.29 -28.40 8.11
C LYS A 325 22.91 -27.10 7.43
N VAL A 326 22.35 -27.25 6.22
CA VAL A 326 21.82 -26.15 5.39
C VAL A 326 20.44 -26.54 4.90
N ASP A 327 19.44 -25.69 5.17
CA ASP A 327 18.11 -25.82 4.60
C ASP A 327 17.98 -24.83 3.43
N ALA A 328 17.65 -25.33 2.25
CA ALA A 328 17.48 -24.50 1.06
C ALA A 328 16.06 -24.64 0.50
N THR A 329 15.37 -23.53 0.32
CA THR A 329 14.07 -23.47 -0.34
C THR A 329 14.18 -22.72 -1.66
N TYR A 330 13.43 -23.19 -2.66
CA TYR A 330 13.40 -22.61 -3.99
C TYR A 330 11.94 -22.56 -4.45
N THR A 331 11.55 -21.50 -5.15
CA THR A 331 10.20 -21.39 -5.70
C THR A 331 10.21 -20.80 -7.09
N PHE A 332 9.24 -21.23 -7.89
CA PHE A 332 8.86 -20.58 -9.14
C PHE A 332 7.49 -19.92 -9.01
N ASP A 333 7.43 -18.62 -9.22
CA ASP A 333 6.21 -17.80 -9.06
C ASP A 333 5.86 -17.07 -10.37
N VAL A 334 4.58 -16.97 -10.67
CA VAL A 334 4.02 -16.31 -11.86
C VAL A 334 3.22 -15.05 -11.53
N ALA A 335 3.15 -14.63 -10.26
CA ALA A 335 2.51 -13.38 -9.80
C ALA A 335 2.97 -12.16 -10.60
N GLY A 336 4.25 -12.11 -10.97
CA GLY A 336 4.80 -11.03 -11.80
C GLY A 336 4.18 -10.91 -13.20
N TRP A 337 3.43 -11.90 -13.68
CA TRP A 337 2.74 -11.89 -14.97
C TRP A 337 1.32 -11.31 -14.91
N LEU A 338 0.77 -11.09 -13.73
CA LEU A 338 -0.56 -10.50 -13.58
C LEU A 338 -0.64 -9.13 -14.27
N GLY A 339 -1.69 -8.92 -15.05
CA GLY A 339 -1.94 -7.72 -15.84
C GLY A 339 -1.12 -7.59 -17.12
N GLN A 340 -0.18 -8.51 -17.39
CA GLN A 340 0.65 -8.47 -18.60
C GLN A 340 -0.06 -9.08 -19.81
N PRO A 341 0.29 -8.65 -21.05
CA PRO A 341 -0.18 -9.31 -22.26
C PRO A 341 0.30 -10.76 -22.34
N ILE A 342 -0.60 -11.70 -22.61
CA ILE A 342 -0.29 -13.15 -22.65
C ILE A 342 0.77 -13.46 -23.72
N ASN A 343 0.75 -12.74 -24.85
CA ASN A 343 1.75 -12.91 -25.91
C ASN A 343 3.14 -12.35 -25.55
N ASN A 344 3.23 -11.47 -24.54
CA ASN A 344 4.47 -10.78 -24.15
C ASN A 344 4.72 -10.85 -22.63
N LEU A 345 4.73 -12.06 -22.09
CA LEU A 345 5.07 -12.32 -20.69
C LEU A 345 6.54 -11.98 -20.41
N ARG A 346 6.76 -11.20 -19.35
CA ARG A 346 8.09 -10.75 -18.92
C ARG A 346 8.99 -11.95 -18.62
N HIS A 347 10.24 -11.86 -19.08
CA HIS A 347 11.29 -12.88 -18.94
C HIS A 347 11.00 -14.25 -19.57
N TYR A 348 9.88 -14.41 -20.28
CA TYR A 348 9.44 -15.69 -20.83
C TYR A 348 10.51 -16.39 -21.67
N HIS A 349 11.25 -15.66 -22.51
CA HIS A 349 12.31 -16.25 -23.33
C HIS A 349 13.44 -16.88 -22.48
N ARG A 350 13.83 -16.24 -21.37
CA ARG A 350 14.86 -16.78 -20.47
C ARG A 350 14.33 -17.98 -19.68
N ILE A 351 13.08 -17.90 -19.24
CA ILE A 351 12.37 -19.00 -18.54
C ILE A 351 12.23 -20.23 -19.47
N LYS A 352 11.90 -20.03 -20.74
CA LYS A 352 11.81 -21.10 -21.74
C LYS A 352 13.15 -21.78 -21.97
N ARG A 353 14.25 -21.01 -22.04
CA ARG A 353 15.60 -21.58 -22.13
C ARG A 353 15.99 -22.39 -20.88
N ALA A 354 15.57 -21.94 -19.70
CA ALA A 354 15.75 -22.67 -18.45
C ALA A 354 14.99 -24.01 -18.48
N TYR A 355 13.74 -23.99 -18.95
CA TYR A 355 12.94 -25.19 -19.20
C TYR A 355 13.62 -26.14 -20.19
N ASP A 356 14.11 -25.65 -21.32
CA ASP A 356 14.79 -26.46 -22.33
C ASP A 356 16.04 -27.15 -21.78
N PHE A 357 16.78 -26.44 -20.92
CA PHE A 357 17.92 -27.02 -20.21
C PHE A 357 17.51 -28.17 -19.28
N VAL A 358 16.44 -27.98 -18.49
CA VAL A 358 15.95 -28.98 -17.54
C VAL A 358 15.38 -30.21 -18.24
N ILE A 359 14.62 -30.04 -19.33
CA ILE A 359 14.10 -31.15 -20.13
C ILE A 359 15.24 -31.95 -20.77
N LYS A 360 16.27 -31.26 -21.27
CA LYS A 360 17.45 -31.92 -21.85
C LYS A 360 18.28 -32.65 -20.79
N ASN A 361 18.28 -32.17 -19.54
CA ASN A 361 19.10 -32.68 -18.45
C ASN A 361 18.23 -33.04 -17.22
N PRO A 362 17.61 -34.24 -17.16
CA PRO A 362 16.68 -34.61 -16.09
C PRO A 362 17.28 -34.61 -14.66
N LYS A 363 18.61 -34.72 -14.54
CA LYS A 363 19.35 -34.62 -13.26
C LYS A 363 19.82 -33.20 -12.95
N SER A 364 19.13 -32.19 -13.51
CA SER A 364 19.44 -30.79 -13.24
C SER A 364 19.37 -30.51 -11.74
N ARG A 365 20.16 -29.54 -11.28
CA ARG A 365 20.26 -29.05 -9.91
C ARG A 365 20.34 -27.52 -9.95
N ILE A 366 20.02 -26.87 -8.84
CA ILE A 366 20.23 -25.43 -8.70
C ILE A 366 21.58 -25.19 -8.03
N SER A 367 22.34 -24.25 -8.57
CA SER A 367 23.58 -23.76 -7.95
C SER A 367 23.53 -22.25 -7.86
N ILE A 368 23.79 -21.72 -6.66
CA ILE A 368 23.85 -20.28 -6.40
C ILE A 368 25.30 -19.92 -6.13
N GLU A 369 25.84 -18.95 -6.86
CA GLU A 369 27.17 -18.41 -6.64
C GLU A 369 27.04 -16.99 -6.08
N ILE A 370 27.72 -16.71 -4.98
CA ILE A 370 27.74 -15.39 -4.34
C ILE A 370 29.17 -14.84 -4.30
N VAL A 371 29.33 -13.52 -4.33
CA VAL A 371 30.63 -12.88 -4.09
C VAL A 371 30.71 -12.44 -2.63
N LEU A 372 31.53 -13.13 -1.84
CA LEU A 372 31.75 -12.82 -0.44
C LEU A 372 33.17 -12.33 -0.21
N ASN A 373 33.31 -11.08 0.25
CA ASN A 373 34.62 -10.44 0.49
C ASN A 373 35.52 -10.39 -0.76
N GLY A 374 34.92 -10.25 -1.94
CA GLY A 374 35.63 -10.17 -3.22
C GLY A 374 35.92 -11.52 -3.88
N GLU A 375 35.62 -12.63 -3.20
CA GLU A 375 35.84 -13.98 -3.72
C GLU A 375 34.49 -14.64 -4.09
N PRO A 376 34.36 -15.21 -5.31
CA PRO A 376 33.18 -15.97 -5.70
C PRO A 376 33.14 -17.30 -4.94
N MET A 377 31.97 -17.64 -4.43
CA MET A 377 31.70 -18.86 -3.67
C MET A 377 30.38 -19.47 -4.14
N ARG A 378 30.43 -20.72 -4.62
CA ARG A 378 29.21 -21.50 -4.87
C ARG A 378 28.65 -22.02 -3.55
N LEU A 379 27.41 -21.63 -3.26
CA LEU A 379 26.64 -22.12 -2.13
C LEU A 379 26.28 -23.58 -2.38
N TRP A 380 26.89 -24.46 -1.57
CA TRP A 380 26.58 -25.89 -1.38
C TRP A 380 26.56 -26.75 -2.67
N ASP A 381 27.50 -27.68 -2.78
CA ASP A 381 27.70 -28.58 -3.93
C ASP A 381 27.15 -30.02 -3.73
N GLY A 382 26.38 -30.28 -2.66
CA GLY A 382 26.16 -31.64 -2.15
C GLY A 382 24.71 -32.20 -2.18
N THR A 383 24.43 -32.99 -3.21
CA THR A 383 23.89 -34.38 -3.20
C THR A 383 22.49 -34.81 -2.70
N TYR A 384 21.57 -34.01 -2.13
CA TYR A 384 20.24 -34.57 -1.73
C TYR A 384 19.02 -33.63 -1.82
N GLY A 385 19.06 -32.59 -2.66
CA GLY A 385 17.84 -31.86 -3.01
C GLY A 385 17.03 -32.64 -4.04
N ASP A 386 15.85 -33.13 -3.69
CA ASP A 386 14.89 -33.60 -4.70
C ASP A 386 14.27 -32.39 -5.39
N TYR A 387 14.78 -32.06 -6.58
CA TYR A 387 14.28 -30.95 -7.40
C TYR A 387 13.10 -31.36 -8.29
N THR A 388 12.62 -32.61 -8.21
CA THR A 388 11.61 -33.16 -9.12
C THR A 388 10.33 -32.33 -9.11
N GLU A 389 9.78 -32.03 -7.92
CA GLU A 389 8.56 -31.22 -7.81
C GLU A 389 8.76 -29.80 -8.34
N LEU A 390 9.89 -29.17 -8.00
CA LEU A 390 10.25 -27.83 -8.43
C LEU A 390 10.36 -27.72 -9.96
N PHE A 391 11.04 -28.67 -10.60
CA PHE A 391 11.19 -28.69 -12.05
C PHE A 391 9.92 -29.14 -12.78
N ASN A 392 9.09 -30.00 -12.17
CA ASN A 392 7.75 -30.29 -12.67
C ASN A 392 6.87 -29.03 -12.67
N ARG A 393 6.98 -28.19 -11.64
CA ARG A 393 6.30 -26.88 -11.60
C ARG A 393 6.79 -25.95 -12.73
N LEU A 394 8.10 -25.84 -12.94
CA LEU A 394 8.65 -25.06 -14.08
C LEU A 394 8.12 -25.58 -15.43
N LYS A 395 8.14 -26.91 -15.62
CA LYS A 395 7.59 -27.57 -16.80
C LYS A 395 6.14 -27.20 -17.04
N LYS A 396 5.31 -27.32 -16.01
CA LYS A 396 3.88 -27.01 -16.11
C LYS A 396 3.62 -25.54 -16.45
N ILE A 397 4.33 -24.62 -15.80
CA ILE A 397 4.25 -23.18 -16.08
C ILE A 397 4.54 -22.90 -17.56
N VAL A 398 5.63 -23.47 -18.10
CA VAL A 398 6.03 -23.22 -19.49
C VAL A 398 5.07 -23.85 -20.48
N GLU A 399 4.63 -25.10 -20.26
CA GLU A 399 3.68 -25.80 -21.13
C GLU A 399 2.35 -25.05 -21.24
N VAL A 400 1.78 -24.63 -20.11
CA VAL A 400 0.54 -23.84 -20.08
C VAL A 400 0.74 -22.50 -20.76
N ALA A 401 1.87 -21.81 -20.50
CA ALA A 401 2.17 -20.54 -21.16
C ALA A 401 2.32 -20.68 -22.68
N GLU A 402 2.95 -21.76 -23.18
CA GLU A 402 3.07 -22.03 -24.61
C GLU A 402 1.71 -22.23 -25.27
N CYS A 403 0.87 -23.10 -24.69
CA CYS A 403 -0.49 -23.33 -25.19
C CYS A 403 -1.31 -22.03 -25.19
N SER A 404 -1.20 -21.25 -24.11
CA SER A 404 -1.89 -19.98 -23.96
C SER A 404 -1.47 -18.95 -25.02
N LYS A 405 -0.17 -18.87 -25.32
CA LYS A 405 0.36 -17.99 -26.37
C LYS A 405 -0.10 -18.40 -27.76
N VAL A 406 -0.25 -19.70 -28.04
CA VAL A 406 -0.83 -20.17 -29.32
C VAL A 406 -2.26 -19.65 -29.48
N ILE A 407 -3.11 -19.80 -28.47
CA ILE A 407 -4.51 -19.34 -28.52
C ILE A 407 -4.58 -17.81 -28.58
N ALA A 408 -3.85 -17.11 -27.71
CA ALA A 408 -3.84 -15.66 -27.66
C ALA A 408 -3.28 -15.01 -28.95
N SER A 409 -2.47 -15.73 -29.75
CA SER A 409 -2.02 -15.25 -31.06
C SER A 409 -3.11 -15.29 -32.14
N LYS A 410 -4.21 -16.02 -31.91
CA LYS A 410 -5.35 -16.14 -32.84
C LYS A 410 -6.47 -15.13 -32.54
N ILE A 411 -6.36 -14.39 -31.44
CA ILE A 411 -7.33 -13.39 -31.00
C ILE A 411 -6.83 -12.02 -31.43
N LEU A 412 -7.72 -11.22 -32.04
CA LEU A 412 -7.38 -9.89 -32.57
C LEU A 412 -7.01 -8.89 -31.46
N GLU A 413 -7.65 -9.01 -30.31
CA GLU A 413 -7.44 -8.15 -29.16
C GLU A 413 -6.25 -8.61 -28.31
N GLN A 414 -5.54 -7.65 -27.70
CA GLN A 414 -4.45 -7.97 -26.81
C GLN A 414 -4.97 -8.46 -25.46
N LEU A 415 -5.06 -9.79 -25.30
CA LEU A 415 -5.43 -10.40 -24.03
C LEU A 415 -4.38 -10.18 -22.95
N ARG A 416 -4.85 -9.80 -21.76
CA ARG A 416 -4.06 -9.67 -20.55
C ARG A 416 -4.44 -10.75 -19.55
N LEU A 417 -3.46 -11.20 -18.78
CA LEU A 417 -3.66 -12.17 -17.70
C LEU A 417 -4.34 -11.45 -16.52
N LYS A 418 -5.66 -11.65 -16.31
CA LYS A 418 -6.44 -10.96 -15.26
C LYS A 418 -6.45 -11.72 -13.93
N THR A 419 -6.34 -13.05 -14.00
CA THR A 419 -6.14 -13.93 -12.83
C THR A 419 -5.12 -15.02 -13.17
N LEU A 420 -4.49 -15.58 -12.13
CA LEU A 420 -3.65 -16.77 -12.21
C LEU A 420 -4.43 -18.06 -11.97
N ASP A 421 -5.66 -17.94 -11.47
CA ASP A 421 -6.53 -19.08 -11.23
C ASP A 421 -6.99 -19.64 -12.58
N LEU A 422 -6.76 -20.95 -12.77
CA LEU A 422 -7.17 -21.67 -13.96
C LEU A 422 -7.81 -22.98 -13.53
N MET A 423 -9.07 -23.18 -13.91
CA MET A 423 -9.79 -24.39 -13.59
C MET A 423 -9.32 -25.53 -14.50
N LEU A 424 -9.24 -26.75 -13.96
CA LEU A 424 -8.81 -27.95 -14.70
C LEU A 424 -9.57 -28.18 -16.03
N PRO A 425 -10.90 -27.94 -16.14
CA PRO A 425 -11.60 -28.06 -17.42
C PRO A 425 -11.11 -27.06 -18.48
N ASP A 426 -10.87 -25.81 -18.09
CA ASP A 426 -10.42 -24.75 -19.00
C ASP A 426 -8.98 -25.01 -19.45
N GLU A 427 -8.11 -25.44 -18.53
CA GLU A 427 -6.75 -25.85 -18.85
C GLU A 427 -6.70 -26.96 -19.91
N ARG A 428 -7.57 -27.98 -19.79
CA ARG A 428 -7.66 -29.06 -20.78
C ARG A 428 -8.10 -28.55 -22.15
N TYR A 429 -9.02 -27.58 -22.20
CA TYR A 429 -9.38 -26.94 -23.46
C TYR A 429 -8.22 -26.12 -24.03
N ILE A 430 -7.46 -25.41 -23.20
CA ILE A 430 -6.27 -24.65 -23.63
C ILE A 430 -5.24 -25.58 -24.27
N GLU A 431 -4.92 -26.70 -23.62
CA GLU A 431 -3.98 -27.69 -24.14
C GLU A 431 -4.48 -28.30 -25.46
N LEU A 432 -5.75 -28.70 -25.52
CA LEU A 432 -6.36 -29.31 -26.70
C LEU A 432 -6.42 -28.33 -27.89
N TYR A 433 -6.91 -27.11 -27.69
CA TYR A 433 -7.03 -26.13 -28.77
C TYR A 433 -5.66 -25.65 -29.27
N ALA A 434 -4.66 -25.54 -28.39
CA ALA A 434 -3.30 -25.26 -28.83
C ALA A 434 -2.73 -26.34 -29.76
N GLN A 435 -3.13 -27.61 -29.59
CA GLN A 435 -2.81 -28.69 -30.54
C GLN A 435 -3.64 -28.57 -31.82
N LEU A 436 -4.96 -28.35 -31.70
CA LEU A 436 -5.86 -28.26 -32.85
C LEU A 436 -5.53 -27.08 -33.79
N PHE A 437 -4.98 -25.99 -33.28
CA PHE A 437 -4.46 -24.89 -34.10
C PHE A 437 -3.21 -25.25 -34.92
N LYS A 438 -2.53 -26.36 -34.59
CA LYS A 438 -1.39 -26.90 -35.35
C LYS A 438 -1.81 -27.98 -36.35
N GLY A 439 -2.92 -28.67 -36.10
CA GLY A 439 -3.48 -29.69 -36.98
C GLY A 439 -4.48 -30.60 -36.26
N ASP A 440 -5.11 -31.49 -37.02
CA ASP A 440 -6.10 -32.44 -36.49
C ASP A 440 -5.48 -33.36 -35.44
N VAL A 441 -6.24 -33.62 -34.37
CA VAL A 441 -5.85 -34.57 -33.33
C VAL A 441 -6.54 -35.90 -33.62
N ILE A 442 -5.75 -36.91 -33.97
CA ILE A 442 -6.22 -38.27 -34.20
C ILE A 442 -6.01 -39.09 -32.93
N ARG A 443 -7.09 -39.68 -32.41
CA ARG A 443 -7.05 -40.57 -31.25
C ARG A 443 -7.73 -41.89 -31.56
N LYS A 444 -6.99 -42.97 -31.35
CA LYS A 444 -7.54 -44.33 -31.30
C LYS A 444 -8.38 -44.50 -30.04
N LEU A 445 -9.61 -44.96 -30.20
CA LEU A 445 -10.53 -45.15 -29.08
C LEU A 445 -10.31 -46.51 -28.43
N ASP A 446 -10.47 -46.58 -27.12
CA ASP A 446 -10.38 -47.84 -26.39
C ASP A 446 -11.60 -48.71 -26.69
N TYR A 447 -11.42 -50.03 -26.81
CA TYR A 447 -12.54 -50.94 -27.06
C TYR A 447 -13.60 -50.80 -25.97
N GLY A 448 -14.84 -50.54 -26.38
CA GLY A 448 -15.99 -50.34 -25.50
C GLY A 448 -16.13 -48.92 -24.95
N GLU A 449 -15.24 -47.96 -25.30
CA GLU A 449 -15.38 -46.55 -24.93
C GLU A 449 -16.73 -46.00 -25.42
N SER A 450 -17.44 -45.29 -24.54
CA SER A 450 -18.73 -44.68 -24.87
C SER A 450 -18.53 -43.45 -25.75
N ILE A 451 -19.12 -43.46 -26.94
CA ILE A 451 -19.01 -42.34 -27.90
C ILE A 451 -20.18 -41.37 -27.71
N PHE A 452 -21.40 -41.89 -27.72
CA PHE A 452 -22.63 -41.12 -27.51
C PHE A 452 -23.74 -41.99 -26.95
N THR A 453 -24.73 -41.34 -26.34
CA THR A 453 -26.01 -41.93 -25.93
C THR A 453 -27.11 -41.03 -26.48
N ALA A 454 -28.09 -41.60 -27.18
CA ALA A 454 -29.20 -40.85 -27.77
C ALA A 454 -30.53 -41.56 -27.53
N ARG A 455 -31.58 -40.77 -27.29
CA ARG A 455 -32.98 -41.24 -27.27
C ARG A 455 -33.55 -41.17 -28.69
N ILE A 456 -34.32 -42.19 -29.07
CA ILE A 456 -34.96 -42.31 -30.37
C ILE A 456 -36.46 -42.16 -30.16
N ASP A 457 -36.98 -40.99 -30.53
CA ASP A 457 -38.35 -40.59 -30.21
C ASP A 457 -39.37 -41.02 -31.29
N GLU A 458 -38.92 -41.40 -32.50
CA GLU A 458 -39.79 -41.87 -33.60
C GLU A 458 -39.27 -43.16 -34.23
N ILE A 459 -40.17 -44.14 -34.42
CA ILE A 459 -39.90 -45.47 -35.01
C ILE A 459 -39.47 -45.35 -36.49
N GLU A 460 -39.85 -44.27 -37.18
CA GLU A 460 -39.45 -43.98 -38.57
C GLU A 460 -38.25 -43.02 -38.69
N SER A 461 -37.44 -42.88 -37.63
CA SER A 461 -36.30 -41.97 -37.67
C SER A 461 -35.33 -42.33 -38.80
N ARG A 462 -35.02 -41.34 -39.66
CA ARG A 462 -33.94 -41.40 -40.66
C ARG A 462 -32.63 -41.92 -40.06
N ALA A 463 -32.38 -41.67 -38.78
CA ALA A 463 -31.21 -42.15 -38.06
C ALA A 463 -31.16 -43.69 -38.01
N ILE A 464 -32.27 -44.38 -37.70
CA ILE A 464 -32.32 -45.85 -37.68
C ILE A 464 -32.02 -46.41 -39.07
N LYS A 465 -32.60 -45.80 -40.13
CA LYS A 465 -32.38 -46.24 -41.52
C LYS A 465 -30.93 -46.07 -41.98
N VAL A 466 -30.28 -44.97 -41.59
CA VAL A 466 -28.85 -44.72 -41.87
C VAL A 466 -27.96 -45.67 -41.06
N PHE A 467 -28.28 -45.90 -39.78
CA PHE A 467 -27.51 -46.78 -38.90
C PHE A 467 -27.65 -48.27 -39.22
N CYS A 468 -28.74 -48.69 -39.88
CA CYS A 468 -28.96 -50.05 -40.34
C CYS A 468 -28.52 -50.30 -41.80
N SER A 469 -27.90 -49.32 -42.46
CA SER A 469 -27.36 -49.47 -43.82
C SER A 469 -25.96 -50.13 -43.81
N GLU A 470 -25.54 -50.74 -44.92
CA GLU A 470 -24.18 -51.30 -45.08
C GLU A 470 -23.10 -50.21 -45.26
N GLU A 471 -23.46 -48.94 -45.27
CA GLU A 471 -22.51 -47.83 -45.39
C GLU A 471 -21.74 -47.62 -44.08
N GLN A 472 -20.46 -47.26 -44.16
CA GLN A 472 -19.67 -46.90 -42.98
C GLN A 472 -20.31 -45.68 -42.31
N THR A 473 -20.88 -45.91 -41.13
CA THR A 473 -21.52 -44.86 -40.35
C THR A 473 -20.45 -44.00 -39.69
N GLU A 474 -20.50 -42.71 -39.99
CA GLU A 474 -19.68 -41.68 -39.36
C GLU A 474 -20.58 -40.83 -38.47
N ILE A 475 -20.10 -40.50 -37.28
CA ILE A 475 -20.76 -39.53 -36.41
C ILE A 475 -19.85 -38.31 -36.20
N VAL A 476 -20.43 -37.12 -36.35
CA VAL A 476 -19.76 -35.85 -36.08
C VAL A 476 -20.45 -35.17 -34.91
N ILE A 477 -19.70 -34.96 -33.83
CA ILE A 477 -20.16 -34.23 -32.65
C ILE A 477 -19.49 -32.86 -32.69
N ALA A 478 -20.26 -31.79 -32.84
CA ALA A 478 -19.75 -30.42 -32.90
C ALA A 478 -20.15 -29.60 -31.66
N LYS A 479 -19.20 -28.86 -31.09
CA LYS A 479 -19.44 -27.93 -29.97
C LYS A 479 -18.49 -26.74 -30.07
N SER A 480 -18.97 -25.54 -29.77
CA SER A 480 -18.13 -24.37 -29.49
C SER A 480 -18.11 -24.15 -27.97
N PRO A 481 -16.99 -24.45 -27.29
CA PRO A 481 -16.87 -24.25 -25.85
C PRO A 481 -16.55 -22.79 -25.53
N GLU A 482 -17.14 -22.30 -24.45
CA GLU A 482 -16.72 -21.09 -23.77
C GLU A 482 -15.87 -21.49 -22.56
N ILE A 483 -14.76 -20.78 -22.36
CA ILE A 483 -13.82 -21.05 -21.28
C ILE A 483 -13.43 -19.76 -20.57
N ASP A 484 -13.08 -19.88 -19.28
CA ASP A 484 -12.37 -18.82 -18.57
C ASP A 484 -10.86 -18.92 -18.87
N PHE A 485 -10.38 -18.02 -19.71
CA PHE A 485 -8.99 -17.94 -20.13
C PHE A 485 -8.25 -16.86 -19.33
N PHE A 486 -7.86 -17.23 -18.10
CA PHE A 486 -7.16 -16.36 -17.14
C PHE A 486 -7.91 -15.06 -16.81
N GLY A 487 -9.23 -15.18 -16.59
CA GLY A 487 -10.17 -14.09 -16.30
C GLY A 487 -10.77 -13.46 -17.57
N ASN A 488 -10.48 -14.01 -18.74
CA ASN A 488 -11.06 -13.59 -20.00
C ASN A 488 -12.04 -14.67 -20.47
N VAL A 489 -13.33 -14.36 -20.52
CA VAL A 489 -14.31 -15.29 -21.08
C VAL A 489 -14.13 -15.30 -22.60
N ILE A 490 -13.68 -16.43 -23.15
CA ILE A 490 -13.48 -16.58 -24.58
C ILE A 490 -14.33 -17.72 -25.13
N ARG A 491 -14.96 -17.49 -26.29
CA ARG A 491 -15.60 -18.53 -27.08
C ARG A 491 -14.59 -19.07 -28.09
N LEU A 492 -14.29 -20.35 -27.99
CA LEU A 492 -13.34 -21.02 -28.88
C LEU A 492 -14.03 -21.45 -30.19
N PRO A 493 -13.28 -21.60 -31.29
CA PRO A 493 -13.80 -22.11 -32.56
C PRO A 493 -14.57 -23.41 -32.36
N ARG A 494 -15.61 -23.63 -33.14
CA ARG A 494 -16.36 -24.89 -33.12
C ARG A 494 -15.42 -26.06 -33.39
N MET A 495 -15.33 -26.94 -32.43
CA MET A 495 -14.64 -28.21 -32.50
C MET A 495 -15.60 -29.29 -32.97
N SER A 496 -15.19 -30.09 -33.94
CA SER A 496 -15.89 -31.29 -34.40
C SER A 496 -15.07 -32.53 -34.10
N LYS A 497 -15.66 -33.49 -33.38
CA LYS A 497 -15.12 -34.85 -33.22
C LYS A 497 -15.84 -35.78 -34.19
N LYS A 498 -15.14 -36.25 -35.20
CA LYS A 498 -15.58 -37.26 -36.15
C LYS A 498 -15.14 -38.63 -35.67
N VAL A 499 -16.06 -39.59 -35.52
CA VAL A 499 -15.74 -40.98 -35.18
C VAL A 499 -16.23 -41.89 -36.29
N SER A 500 -15.34 -42.76 -36.74
CA SER A 500 -15.64 -43.75 -37.79
C SER A 500 -15.64 -45.16 -37.18
N SER A 501 -16.41 -46.06 -37.77
CA SER A 501 -16.41 -47.50 -37.42
C SER A 501 -16.66 -47.78 -35.95
N PHE A 502 -17.92 -47.75 -35.50
CA PHE A 502 -18.32 -48.04 -34.12
C PHE A 502 -19.50 -49.02 -34.08
N ASP A 503 -19.70 -49.66 -32.93
CA ASP A 503 -20.81 -50.58 -32.72
C ASP A 503 -22.00 -49.84 -32.10
N LEU A 504 -23.21 -50.20 -32.51
CA LEU A 504 -24.44 -49.64 -31.98
C LEU A 504 -25.16 -50.65 -31.09
N VAL A 505 -25.51 -50.21 -29.88
CA VAL A 505 -26.30 -50.99 -28.93
C VAL A 505 -27.61 -50.28 -28.69
N PHE A 506 -28.70 -50.94 -29.03
CA PHE A 506 -30.06 -50.46 -28.76
C PHE A 506 -30.59 -51.08 -27.47
N PHE A 507 -31.26 -50.27 -26.65
CA PHE A 507 -31.88 -50.72 -25.41
C PHE A 507 -33.12 -49.89 -25.08
N SER A 508 -33.99 -50.40 -24.22
CA SER A 508 -35.13 -49.66 -23.67
C SER A 508 -35.01 -49.60 -22.16
N SER A 509 -35.48 -48.50 -21.56
CA SER A 509 -35.51 -48.36 -20.11
C SER A 509 -36.59 -49.27 -19.50
N ILE A 510 -36.29 -49.92 -18.37
CA ILE A 510 -37.29 -50.66 -17.59
C ILE A 510 -38.02 -49.77 -16.57
N ARG A 511 -37.63 -48.49 -16.48
CA ARG A 511 -38.26 -47.53 -15.55
C ARG A 511 -39.59 -47.04 -16.12
N LYS A 512 -40.61 -46.98 -15.27
CA LYS A 512 -41.99 -46.61 -15.64
C LYS A 512 -42.11 -45.24 -16.33
N GLU A 513 -41.14 -44.38 -16.12
CA GLU A 513 -41.06 -43.01 -16.65
C GLU A 513 -40.60 -42.97 -18.12
N ASP A 514 -39.81 -43.97 -18.55
CA ASP A 514 -39.15 -44.01 -19.87
C ASP A 514 -39.38 -45.33 -20.64
N TRP A 515 -40.31 -46.19 -20.20
CA TRP A 515 -40.43 -47.59 -20.66
C TRP A 515 -40.79 -47.80 -22.13
N GLN A 516 -41.17 -46.73 -22.84
CA GLN A 516 -41.47 -46.73 -24.27
C GLN A 516 -40.41 -46.00 -25.10
N SER A 517 -39.34 -45.51 -24.47
CA SER A 517 -38.24 -44.83 -25.17
C SER A 517 -37.20 -45.83 -25.66
N LEU A 518 -36.96 -45.86 -26.97
CA LEU A 518 -35.82 -46.58 -27.54
C LEU A 518 -34.56 -45.72 -27.36
N TRP A 519 -33.49 -46.29 -26.84
CA TRP A 519 -32.21 -45.63 -26.69
C TRP A 519 -31.15 -46.34 -27.53
N CYS A 520 -30.15 -45.58 -27.94
CA CYS A 520 -29.00 -46.07 -28.68
C CYS A 520 -27.71 -45.56 -28.05
N ILE A 521 -26.74 -46.45 -27.85
CA ILE A 521 -25.37 -46.11 -27.47
C ILE A 521 -24.43 -46.50 -28.61
N GLY A 522 -23.58 -45.56 -29.03
CA GLY A 522 -22.43 -45.86 -29.86
C GLY A 522 -21.22 -46.21 -28.99
N ARG A 523 -20.60 -47.38 -29.23
CA ARG A 523 -19.38 -47.83 -28.55
C ARG A 523 -18.24 -48.05 -29.52
N ALA A 524 -17.05 -47.66 -29.10
CA ALA A 524 -15.85 -47.92 -29.88
C ALA A 524 -15.58 -49.44 -30.01
N ASN A 525 -15.21 -49.89 -31.20
CA ASN A 525 -14.70 -51.22 -31.50
C ASN A 525 -13.19 -51.15 -31.81
N HIS A 526 -12.59 -52.27 -32.21
CA HIS A 526 -11.14 -52.35 -32.45
C HIS A 526 -10.61 -51.49 -33.61
N PHE A 527 -11.51 -50.98 -34.46
CA PHE A 527 -11.20 -50.15 -35.62
C PHE A 527 -11.66 -48.69 -35.43
N SER A 528 -12.19 -48.35 -34.25
CA SER A 528 -12.68 -47.00 -34.00
C SER A 528 -11.55 -46.00 -33.80
N ASP A 529 -11.50 -45.03 -34.69
CA ASP A 529 -10.65 -43.85 -34.56
C ASP A 529 -11.51 -42.59 -34.49
N SER A 530 -11.02 -41.59 -33.76
CA SER A 530 -11.60 -40.27 -33.72
C SER A 530 -10.65 -39.23 -34.28
N VAL A 531 -11.17 -38.35 -35.13
CA VAL A 531 -10.49 -37.17 -35.65
C VAL A 531 -11.17 -35.95 -35.05
N ILE A 532 -10.39 -35.16 -34.31
CA ILE A 532 -10.85 -33.90 -33.74
C ILE A 532 -10.26 -32.77 -34.58
N SER A 533 -11.14 -31.89 -35.05
CA SER A 533 -10.81 -30.73 -35.88
C SER A 533 -11.51 -29.48 -35.36
N ILE A 534 -10.99 -28.31 -35.71
CA ILE A 534 -11.66 -27.02 -35.50
C ILE A 534 -12.12 -26.44 -36.84
N ALA A 535 -13.22 -25.69 -36.81
CA ALA A 535 -13.71 -24.99 -38.00
C ALA A 535 -12.63 -24.03 -38.55
N PRO A 536 -12.22 -24.17 -39.83
CA PRO A 536 -11.06 -23.47 -40.38
C PRO A 536 -11.27 -21.95 -40.56
N ASP A 537 -12.52 -21.52 -40.59
CA ASP A 537 -12.97 -20.13 -40.77
C ASP A 537 -13.29 -19.40 -39.46
N GLU A 538 -13.27 -20.12 -38.33
CA GLU A 538 -13.59 -19.56 -37.02
C GLU A 538 -12.32 -19.21 -36.23
N ILE A 539 -12.30 -18.05 -35.58
CA ILE A 539 -11.26 -17.62 -34.64
C ILE A 539 -11.83 -17.55 -33.22
N PRO A 540 -11.01 -17.68 -32.17
CA PRO A 540 -11.51 -17.44 -30.82
C PRO A 540 -11.96 -15.98 -30.67
N LEU A 541 -13.07 -15.79 -29.95
CA LEU A 541 -13.71 -14.49 -29.74
C LEU A 541 -13.75 -14.17 -28.25
N LEU A 542 -13.45 -12.93 -27.88
CA LEU A 542 -13.66 -12.43 -26.52
C LEU A 542 -15.15 -12.15 -26.33
N CYS A 543 -15.76 -12.70 -25.29
CA CYS A 543 -17.14 -12.38 -24.92
C CYS A 543 -17.17 -11.05 -24.14
N SER A 544 -18.10 -10.16 -24.46
CA SER A 544 -18.27 -8.92 -23.70
C SER A 544 -19.05 -9.17 -22.40
N ASP A 545 -18.87 -8.33 -21.37
CA ASP A 545 -19.62 -8.45 -20.10
C ASP A 545 -21.16 -8.31 -20.31
N GLU A 546 -21.61 -7.77 -21.45
CA GLU A 546 -23.04 -7.68 -21.81
C GLU A 546 -23.62 -9.02 -22.31
N ASP A 547 -22.79 -9.92 -22.86
CA ASP A 547 -23.24 -11.22 -23.39
C ASP A 547 -23.48 -12.27 -22.30
N VAL A 548 -22.93 -12.08 -21.10
CA VAL A 548 -23.02 -13.02 -19.97
C VAL A 548 -24.39 -12.95 -19.25
N ILE A 549 -25.14 -11.87 -19.44
CA ILE A 549 -26.45 -11.66 -18.78
C ILE A 549 -27.59 -12.39 -19.52
N HIS A 550 -27.36 -12.89 -20.74
CA HIS A 550 -28.41 -13.50 -21.58
C HIS A 550 -28.12 -14.94 -22.07
N GLY A 551 -27.22 -15.67 -21.41
CA GLY A 551 -26.96 -17.09 -21.67
C GLY A 551 -27.79 -18.05 -20.83
#